data_AF-A0A9D5ES28-F1
#
_entry.id   AF-A0A9D5ES28-F1
#
_cell.length_a   1.000
_cell.length_b   1.000
_cell.length_c   1.000
_cell.angle_alpha   90.00
_cell.angle_beta   90.00
_cell.angle_gamma   90.00
#
_symmetry.space_group_name_H-M   'P 1'
#
loop_
_entity.id
_entity.type
_entity.pdbx_description
1 polymer ?
#
loop_
_entity_poly.entity_id
_entity_poly.type
_entity_poly.pdbx_seq_one_letter_code
_entity_poly.pdbx_strand_id
1 'polypeptide(L)'
;MPDRVTMQIPVVELWDESGALPLMRQRHLGHSDIAALLRQGPIRFVVVNCGERLDWIPLQDCYDLWKHEVQPRLVEPDAFSSGFRLENFPGGYCYVASEWGEDEPVPIVVLEMYH
;
A
#
# COMPACT_ATOMS: atom_id res chain seq x y z
N MET A 1 -16.93 18.18 -9.03
CA MET A 1 -16.75 16.72 -8.86
C MET A 1 -16.67 16.48 -7.37
N PRO A 2 -17.56 15.68 -6.74
CA PRO A 2 -17.58 15.58 -5.30
C PRO A 2 -16.33 14.85 -4.80
N ASP A 3 -15.61 15.50 -3.89
CA ASP A 3 -14.58 14.97 -3.00
C ASP A 3 -15.05 13.65 -2.36
N ARG A 4 -14.72 12.51 -2.97
CA ARG A 4 -15.00 11.18 -2.40
C ARG A 4 -13.98 10.90 -1.31
N VAL A 5 -14.34 11.23 -0.07
CA VAL A 5 -13.56 10.92 1.14
C VAL A 5 -14.32 9.84 1.90
N THR A 6 -14.11 8.57 1.54
CA THR A 6 -14.59 7.43 2.33
C THR A 6 -13.85 6.17 1.87
N MET A 7 -12.58 6.05 2.25
CA MET A 7 -11.90 4.75 2.17
C MET A 7 -12.23 3.95 3.42
N GLN A 8 -12.85 2.79 3.24
CA GLN A 8 -12.95 1.76 4.26
C GLN A 8 -11.73 0.86 4.15
N ILE A 9 -11.11 0.55 5.28
CA ILE A 9 -10.09 -0.49 5.37
C ILE A 9 -10.83 -1.79 5.78
N PRO A 10 -10.67 -2.91 5.05
CA PRO A 10 -9.74 -3.09 3.93
C PRO A 10 -10.24 -2.45 2.62
N VAL A 11 -9.30 -1.91 1.83
CA VAL A 11 -9.57 -1.35 0.50
C VAL A 11 -10.10 -2.42 -0.43
N VAL A 12 -11.28 -2.18 -1.01
CA VAL A 12 -11.94 -3.09 -1.95
C VAL A 12 -11.91 -2.61 -3.41
N GLU A 13 -11.69 -1.32 -3.63
CA GLU A 13 -11.66 -0.68 -4.94
C GLU A 13 -10.60 0.42 -4.94
N LEU A 14 -9.83 0.53 -6.02
CA LEU A 14 -8.88 1.62 -6.26
C LEU A 14 -9.47 2.63 -7.24
N TRP A 15 -9.09 3.89 -7.12
CA TRP A 15 -9.47 4.94 -8.05
C TRP A 15 -8.37 5.99 -8.21
N ASP A 16 -8.34 6.63 -9.36
CA ASP A 16 -7.49 7.78 -9.63
C ASP A 16 -8.32 8.97 -10.12
N GLU A 17 -7.64 9.96 -10.72
CA GLU A 17 -8.26 11.17 -11.28
C GLU A 17 -9.27 10.87 -12.41
N SER A 18 -9.12 9.72 -13.07
CA SER A 18 -9.96 9.25 -14.18
C SER A 18 -11.15 8.42 -13.69
N GLY A 19 -11.14 7.93 -12.45
CA GLY A 19 -12.23 7.18 -11.84
C GLY A 19 -11.78 5.85 -11.23
N ALA A 20 -12.73 4.92 -11.04
CA ALA A 20 -12.45 3.60 -10.49
C ALA A 20 -11.59 2.77 -11.45
N LEU A 21 -10.56 2.14 -10.92
CA LEU A 21 -9.66 1.26 -11.64
C LEU A 21 -10.16 -0.20 -11.51
N PRO A 22 -10.20 -0.97 -12.60
CA PRO A 22 -10.67 -2.36 -12.59
C PRO A 22 -9.57 -3.30 -12.05
N LEU A 23 -8.99 -2.97 -10.90
CA LEU A 23 -7.91 -3.70 -10.26
C LEU A 23 -8.45 -4.46 -9.05
N MET A 24 -7.92 -5.65 -8.82
CA MET A 24 -8.24 -6.47 -7.66
C MET A 24 -6.98 -6.77 -6.86
N ARG A 25 -7.16 -6.85 -5.53
CA ARG A 25 -6.14 -7.31 -4.60
C ARG A 25 -5.80 -8.77 -4.91
N GLN A 26 -4.54 -9.03 -5.24
CA GLN A 26 -4.05 -10.37 -5.53
C GLN A 26 -3.57 -11.07 -4.27
N ARG A 27 -2.68 -10.40 -3.51
CA ARG A 27 -2.10 -10.96 -2.27
C ARG A 27 -1.57 -9.88 -1.36
N HIS A 28 -1.37 -10.23 -0.09
CA HIS A 28 -0.59 -9.41 0.84
C HIS A 28 0.90 -9.58 0.57
N LEU A 29 1.66 -8.50 0.75
CA LEU A 29 3.10 -8.44 0.48
C LEU A 29 3.86 -8.22 1.79
N GLY A 30 4.92 -9.01 2.00
CA GLY A 30 5.90 -8.78 3.05
C GLY A 30 7.12 -8.01 2.55
N HIS A 31 8.10 -7.86 3.44
CA HIS A 31 9.34 -7.14 3.12
C HIS A 31 10.07 -7.74 1.92
N SER A 32 10.14 -9.08 1.88
CA SER A 32 10.86 -9.80 0.84
C SER A 32 10.20 -9.63 -0.52
N ASP A 33 8.87 -9.61 -0.57
CA ASP A 33 8.12 -9.44 -1.82
C ASP A 33 8.32 -8.05 -2.40
N ILE A 34 8.14 -6.99 -1.58
CA ILE A 34 8.32 -5.60 -2.04
C ILE A 34 9.77 -5.35 -2.47
N ALA A 35 10.74 -5.87 -1.72
CA ALA A 35 12.15 -5.77 -2.09
C ALA A 35 12.46 -6.51 -3.40
N ALA A 36 11.79 -7.63 -3.69
CA ALA A 36 11.92 -8.33 -4.96
C ALA A 36 11.30 -7.53 -6.11
N LEU A 37 10.11 -6.96 -5.92
CA LEU A 37 9.43 -6.12 -6.90
C LEU A 37 10.27 -4.89 -7.28
N LEU A 38 10.79 -4.17 -6.28
CA LEU A 38 11.68 -3.01 -6.50
C LEU A 38 12.97 -3.35 -7.27
N ARG A 39 13.45 -4.60 -7.19
CA ARG A 39 14.62 -5.07 -7.95
C ARG A 39 14.28 -5.44 -9.39
N GLN A 40 13.04 -5.82 -9.67
CA GLN A 40 12.59 -6.21 -11.01
C GLN A 40 12.30 -4.98 -11.89
N GLY A 41 11.92 -3.87 -11.29
CA GLY A 41 11.65 -2.65 -12.04
C GLY A 41 10.92 -1.59 -11.22
N PRO A 42 10.41 -0.55 -11.88
CA PRO A 42 9.58 0.45 -11.22
C PRO A 42 8.29 -0.20 -10.69
N ILE A 43 7.83 0.25 -9.53
CA ILE A 43 6.52 -0.08 -8.97
C ILE A 43 5.81 1.21 -8.59
N ARG A 44 4.48 1.17 -8.53
CA ARG A 44 3.67 2.29 -8.02
C ARG A 44 3.22 2.00 -6.61
N PHE A 45 3.54 2.87 -5.68
CA PHE A 45 2.93 2.85 -4.35
C PHE A 45 1.67 3.69 -4.32
N VAL A 46 0.70 3.18 -3.59
CA VAL A 46 -0.55 3.88 -3.29
C VAL A 46 -0.76 3.81 -1.78
N VAL A 47 -0.75 4.96 -1.10
CA VAL A 47 -0.99 5.01 0.35
C VAL A 47 -2.47 5.27 0.60
N VAL A 48 -3.03 4.46 1.50
CA VAL A 48 -4.41 4.56 1.96
C VAL A 48 -4.40 4.81 3.45
N ASN A 49 -4.87 5.98 3.87
CA ASN A 49 -5.18 6.23 5.27
C ASN A 49 -6.71 6.34 5.44
N CYS A 50 -7.24 5.75 6.51
CA CYS A 50 -8.66 5.76 6.80
C CYS A 50 -9.15 7.21 6.92
N GLY A 51 -10.18 7.58 6.14
CA GLY A 51 -10.72 8.94 6.12
C GLY A 51 -9.94 9.94 5.27
N GLU A 52 -8.90 9.51 4.55
CA GLU A 52 -8.15 10.34 3.60
C GLU A 52 -8.38 9.88 2.15
N ARG A 53 -7.83 10.63 1.19
CA ARG A 53 -7.82 10.26 -0.22
C ARG A 53 -6.69 9.27 -0.51
N LEU A 54 -6.83 8.53 -1.61
CA LEU A 54 -5.74 7.75 -2.18
C LEU A 54 -4.57 8.67 -2.54
N ASP A 55 -3.41 8.38 -1.96
CA ASP A 55 -2.19 9.09 -2.28
C ASP A 55 -1.33 8.25 -3.23
N TRP A 56 -1.29 8.67 -4.49
CA TRP A 56 -0.53 8.02 -5.55
C TRP A 56 0.90 8.56 -5.56
N ILE A 57 1.83 7.71 -5.17
CA ILE A 57 3.21 8.12 -4.95
C ILE A 57 3.94 8.18 -6.31
N PRO A 58 4.61 9.30 -6.63
CA PRO A 58 5.42 9.39 -7.83
C PRO A 58 6.50 8.30 -7.87
N LEU A 59 6.76 7.75 -9.06
CA LEU A 59 7.73 6.64 -9.23
C LEU A 59 9.12 6.97 -8.69
N GLN A 60 9.54 8.23 -8.80
CA GLN A 60 10.82 8.72 -8.29
C GLN A 60 10.92 8.68 -6.75
N ASP A 61 9.80 8.83 -6.05
CA ASP A 61 9.76 8.91 -4.59
C ASP A 61 9.50 7.52 -3.97
N CYS A 62 9.14 6.52 -4.78
CA CYS A 62 8.79 5.18 -4.32
C CYS A 62 9.95 4.49 -3.56
N TYR A 63 11.20 4.69 -4.00
CA TYR A 63 12.35 4.09 -3.33
C TYR A 63 12.63 4.71 -1.95
N ASP A 64 12.56 6.04 -1.86
CA ASP A 64 12.74 6.77 -0.61
C ASP A 64 11.60 6.47 0.37
N LEU A 65 10.35 6.46 -0.11
CA LEU A 65 9.19 6.06 0.67
C LEU A 65 9.35 4.63 1.21
N TRP A 66 9.73 3.68 0.35
CA TRP A 66 9.98 2.30 0.79
C TRP A 66 10.99 2.26 1.93
N LYS A 67 12.17 2.83 1.72
CA LYS A 67 13.31 2.69 2.63
C LYS A 67 13.12 3.42 3.96
N HIS A 68 12.55 4.61 3.92
CA HIS A 68 12.49 5.49 5.09
C HIS A 68 11.15 5.44 5.81
N GLU A 69 10.08 5.10 5.11
CA GLU A 69 8.73 5.17 5.65
C GLU A 69 8.08 3.80 5.83
N VAL A 70 8.00 3.02 4.75
CA VAL A 70 7.21 1.78 4.73
C VAL A 70 7.97 0.63 5.37
N GLN A 71 9.23 0.42 5.00
CA GLN A 71 10.05 -0.69 5.46
C GLN A 71 10.08 -0.81 7.00
N PRO A 72 10.38 0.23 7.80
CA PRO A 72 10.39 0.08 9.27
C PRO A 72 9.01 -0.14 9.89
N ARG A 73 7.92 0.02 9.12
CA ARG A 73 6.53 0.03 9.58
C ARG A 73 5.66 -1.02 8.90
N LEU A 74 6.25 -1.90 8.10
CA LEU A 74 5.51 -2.90 7.35
C LEU A 74 5.14 -4.08 8.24
N VAL A 75 3.86 -4.45 8.23
CA VAL A 75 3.35 -5.66 8.87
C VAL A 75 3.54 -6.84 7.92
N GLU A 76 4.20 -7.89 8.40
CA GLU A 76 4.32 -9.13 7.63
C GLU A 76 2.96 -9.82 7.46
N PRO A 77 2.68 -10.48 6.32
CA PRO A 77 1.40 -11.15 6.06
C PRO A 77 0.97 -12.15 7.15
N ASP A 78 1.92 -12.92 7.71
CA ASP A 78 1.67 -13.83 8.82
C ASP A 78 1.26 -13.11 10.11
N ALA A 79 1.90 -11.96 10.38
CA ALA A 79 1.58 -11.12 11.54
C ALA A 79 0.22 -10.41 11.36
N PHE A 80 -0.13 -10.02 10.13
CA PHE A 80 -1.45 -9.47 9.83
C PHE A 80 -2.57 -10.46 10.17
N SER A 81 -2.38 -11.73 9.84
CA SER A 81 -3.35 -12.81 10.12
C SER A 81 -3.42 -13.18 11.60
N SER A 82 -2.29 -13.10 12.32
CA SER A 82 -2.20 -13.46 13.74
C SER A 82 -2.51 -12.30 14.70
N GLY A 83 -2.56 -11.07 14.19
CA GLY A 83 -2.68 -9.83 14.94
C GLY A 83 -1.33 -9.16 15.21
N PHE A 84 -1.34 -7.83 15.21
CA PHE A 84 -0.17 -6.97 15.47
C PHE A 84 -0.52 -5.87 16.48
N ARG A 85 0.50 -5.26 17.09
CA ARG A 85 0.33 -4.11 17.99
C ARG A 85 1.05 -2.90 17.44
N LEU A 86 0.37 -1.77 17.41
CA LEU A 86 0.90 -0.51 16.90
C LEU A 86 2.10 0.01 17.70
N GLU A 87 2.17 -0.32 18.99
CA GLU A 87 3.31 0.01 19.88
C GLU A 87 4.65 -0.57 19.41
N ASN A 88 4.62 -1.62 18.57
CA ASN A 88 5.82 -2.24 18.02
C ASN A 88 6.39 -1.48 16.81
N PHE A 89 5.67 -0.49 16.29
CA PHE A 89 6.04 0.24 15.09
C PHE A 89 6.40 1.70 15.40
N PRO A 90 7.45 2.25 14.76
CA PRO A 90 7.86 3.63 14.97
C PRO A 90 6.74 4.63 14.70
N GLY A 91 6.43 5.47 15.69
CA GLY A 91 5.38 6.50 15.59
C GLY A 91 3.97 5.99 15.90
N GLY A 92 3.78 4.71 16.25
CA GLY A 92 2.49 4.16 16.65
C GLY A 92 1.54 3.89 15.48
N TYR A 93 2.07 3.69 14.27
CA TYR A 93 1.31 3.31 13.09
C TYR A 93 2.09 2.32 12.24
N CYS A 94 1.39 1.58 11.39
CA CYS A 94 1.97 0.59 10.51
C CYS A 94 1.29 0.54 9.15
N TYR A 95 1.92 -0.16 8.20
CA TYR A 95 1.39 -0.41 6.88
C TYR A 95 1.15 -1.89 6.67
N VAL A 96 0.01 -2.23 6.07
CA VAL A 96 -0.22 -3.54 5.46
C VAL A 96 -0.13 -3.35 3.96
N ALA A 97 0.81 -4.06 3.31
CA ALA A 97 0.97 -3.97 1.87
C ALA A 97 0.19 -5.07 1.16
N SER A 98 -0.32 -4.74 -0.02
CA SER A 98 -0.94 -5.69 -0.93
C SER A 98 -0.64 -5.36 -2.39
N GLU A 99 -0.53 -6.39 -3.21
CA GLU A 99 -0.36 -6.31 -4.65
C GLU A 99 -1.72 -6.23 -5.33
N TRP A 100 -1.86 -5.32 -6.29
CA TRP A 100 -3.09 -5.10 -7.05
C TRP A 100 -2.81 -5.16 -8.55
N GLY A 101 -3.70 -5.84 -9.28
CA GLY A 101 -3.56 -6.07 -10.72
C GLY A 101 -2.85 -7.39 -11.05
N GLU A 102 -3.15 -7.93 -12.23
CA GLU A 102 -2.63 -9.24 -12.69
C GLU A 102 -1.75 -9.10 -13.94
N ASP A 103 -2.09 -8.15 -14.83
CA ASP A 103 -1.44 -7.90 -16.13
C ASP A 103 -0.98 -6.44 -16.30
N GLU A 104 -0.91 -5.69 -15.20
CA GLU A 104 -0.46 -4.31 -15.27
C GLU A 104 1.04 -4.26 -15.62
N PRO A 105 1.46 -3.38 -16.57
CA PRO A 105 2.86 -3.28 -16.97
C PRO A 105 3.76 -2.77 -15.83
N VAL A 106 3.17 -2.17 -14.80
CA VAL A 106 3.85 -1.69 -13.59
C VAL A 106 3.07 -2.21 -12.39
N PRO A 107 3.68 -3.00 -11.49
CA PRO A 107 2.98 -3.51 -10.31
C PRO A 107 2.51 -2.38 -9.41
N ILE A 108 1.28 -2.50 -8.92
CA ILE A 108 0.68 -1.54 -7.98
C ILE A 108 0.70 -2.15 -6.59
N VAL A 109 1.38 -1.47 -5.66
CA VAL A 109 1.46 -1.85 -4.26
C VAL A 109 0.65 -0.87 -3.43
N VAL A 110 -0.44 -1.36 -2.85
CA VAL A 110 -1.32 -0.60 -1.97
C VAL A 110 -0.84 -0.76 -0.53
N LEU A 111 -0.66 0.36 0.16
CA LEU A 111 -0.19 0.47 1.53
C LEU A 111 -1.34 0.98 2.40
N GLU A 112 -2.00 0.07 3.10
CA GLU A 112 -3.07 0.37 4.03
C GLU A 112 -2.45 0.80 5.37
N MET A 113 -2.59 2.07 5.74
CA MET A 113 -2.06 2.64 6.97
C MET A 113 -3.03 2.42 8.13
N TYR A 114 -2.53 1.88 9.24
CA TYR A 114 -3.26 1.66 10.48
C TYR A 114 -2.63 2.49 11.60
N HIS A 115 -3.47 3.20 12.36
CA HIS A 115 -3.12 4.06 13.49
C HIS A 115 -3.95 3.71 14.73
#